data_AF-A0A2N1U674-F1
#
_entry.id   AF-A0A2N1U674-F1
#
_cell.length_a   1.000
_cell.length_b   1.000
_cell.length_c   1.000
_cell.angle_alpha   90.00
_cell.angle_beta   90.00
_cell.angle_gamma   90.00
#
_symmetry.space_group_name_H-M   'P 1'
#
loop_
_entity.id
_entity.type
_entity.pdbx_description
1 polymer ?
#
loop_
_entity_poly.entity_id
_entity_poly.type
_entity_poly.pdbx_seq_one_letter_code
_entity_poly.pdbx_strand_id
1 'polypeptide(L)'
;MKKAKAAAAATTAADKCRYCLSEIPVGAIKCCFCQEWLDGRAESAINGDERIVAPRDPASRPPELPPASFQSRLAAMVPSVSYWTFYFALSMLFYIAISLHWTFGPEDRIFMVSFFFNALQMFFSAAGIVWFEKLLDRFRAEIPVITGWSVERSEDYYLKNRARVFSNEVPLAVGLIICTVAVIGDSQVIGMPFATDAGRIAYLVYEFCFLFWSASAIVYFIKFAMFIREFGDLELRILIIQEEESGIRMLGKFILQTTLFAVIPYICSITARHIGGWNFSSLLSLWFGLFGISLLFYLFWPIYNIHRAMIREKDRKLNLVSYELNSLLSRPRLDKENIHKVRNLLEIRNYLHEINTWPFDMSKVVGLLSAIIIPMASILVDRALKGGQ
;
A
#
# COMPACT_ATOMS: atom_id res chain seq x y z
N MET A 1 55.64 45.79 -6.98
CA MET A 1 54.17 45.64 -7.11
C MET A 1 53.82 44.19 -6.82
N LYS A 2 52.89 43.98 -5.86
CA LYS A 2 51.95 42.83 -5.67
C LYS A 2 52.53 41.41 -5.64
N LYS A 3 52.17 40.50 -4.73
CA LYS A 3 51.53 40.51 -3.40
C LYS A 3 51.75 39.05 -2.94
N ALA A 4 52.44 38.83 -1.82
CA ALA A 4 52.50 37.51 -1.19
C ALA A 4 51.10 37.13 -0.70
N LYS A 5 50.59 35.96 -1.10
CA LYS A 5 49.32 35.41 -0.61
C LYS A 5 49.67 34.28 0.37
N ALA A 6 49.79 34.66 1.64
CA ALA A 6 49.84 33.73 2.75
C ALA A 6 48.54 32.92 2.77
N ALA A 7 48.67 31.60 2.77
CA ALA A 7 47.59 30.68 3.07
C ALA A 7 47.27 30.81 4.56
N ALA A 8 46.16 31.48 4.87
CA ALA A 8 45.58 31.46 6.20
C ALA A 8 44.95 30.09 6.42
N ALA A 9 45.59 29.26 7.25
CA ALA A 9 44.94 28.18 7.94
C ALA A 9 43.90 28.81 8.88
N ALA A 10 42.64 28.85 8.45
CA ALA A 10 41.54 29.17 9.32
C ALA A 10 41.36 27.99 10.28
N THR A 11 41.85 28.15 11.51
CA THR A 11 41.40 27.38 12.67
C THR A 11 39.91 27.62 12.84
N THR A 12 39.09 26.82 12.15
CA THR A 12 37.66 26.75 12.42
C THR A 12 37.51 26.20 13.82
N ALA A 13 37.09 27.06 14.77
CA ALA A 13 36.64 26.60 16.07
C ALA A 13 35.64 25.44 15.86
N ALA A 14 35.76 24.38 16.65
CA ALA A 14 34.82 23.26 16.64
C ALA A 14 33.87 23.45 17.82
N ASP A 15 32.56 23.40 17.55
CA ASP A 15 31.56 23.32 18.61
C ASP A 15 31.35 21.86 19.02
N LYS A 16 30.77 21.61 20.19
CA LYS A 16 30.36 20.26 20.60
C LYS A 16 28.85 20.11 20.45
N CYS A 17 28.41 18.99 19.90
CA CYS A 17 27.00 18.64 19.82
C CYS A 17 26.38 18.59 21.22
N ARG A 18 25.27 19.29 21.45
CA ARG A 18 24.57 19.31 22.76
C ARG A 18 23.98 17.97 23.17
N TYR A 19 23.80 17.05 22.22
CA TYR A 19 23.14 15.76 22.44
C TYR A 19 24.14 14.62 22.63
N CYS A 20 25.17 14.53 21.79
CA CYS A 20 26.14 13.43 21.82
C CYS A 20 27.58 13.88 22.13
N LEU A 21 27.80 15.17 22.38
CA LEU A 21 29.09 15.78 22.76
C LEU A 21 30.21 15.64 21.73
N SER A 22 29.93 15.08 20.55
CA SER A 22 30.88 14.97 19.44
C SER A 22 31.24 16.35 18.86
N GLU A 23 32.48 16.50 18.41
CA GLU A 23 32.95 17.72 17.75
C GLU A 23 32.26 17.89 16.40
N ILE A 24 31.75 19.09 16.15
CA ILE A 24 30.98 19.46 14.97
C ILE A 24 31.55 20.75 14.36
N PRO A 25 31.54 20.90 13.03
CA PRO A 25 31.93 22.15 12.39
C PRO A 25 31.04 23.31 12.86
N VAL A 26 31.63 24.48 13.14
CA VAL A 26 30.85 25.70 13.44
C VAL A 26 29.94 26.02 12.25
N GLY A 27 28.63 26.12 12.52
CA GLY A 27 27.59 26.31 11.50
C GLY A 27 26.92 25.01 11.02
N ALA A 28 27.29 23.84 11.55
CA ALA A 28 26.59 22.59 11.28
C ALA A 28 25.14 22.65 11.81
N ILE A 29 24.18 22.46 10.91
CA ILE A 29 22.75 22.53 11.23
C ILE A 29 22.26 21.21 11.87
N LYS A 30 22.94 20.10 11.56
CA LYS A 30 22.65 18.74 12.04
C LYS A 30 23.95 18.05 12.42
N CYS A 31 23.96 17.34 13.54
CA CYS A 31 25.14 16.60 13.97
C CYS A 31 25.36 15.38 13.05
N CYS A 32 26.55 15.22 12.49
CA CYS A 32 26.86 14.09 11.62
C CYS A 32 26.88 12.74 12.38
N PHE A 33 27.12 12.76 13.70
CA PHE A 33 27.22 11.56 14.53
C PHE A 33 25.85 11.11 15.06
N CYS A 34 25.08 12.02 15.67
CA CYS A 34 23.78 11.67 16.27
C CYS A 34 22.56 12.10 15.46
N GLN A 35 22.75 12.81 14.34
CA GLN A 35 21.68 13.30 13.47
C GLN A 35 20.69 14.27 14.14
N GLU A 36 21.00 14.82 15.32
CA GLU A 36 20.19 15.85 15.98
C GLU A 36 20.45 17.25 15.41
N TRP A 37 19.44 18.11 15.41
CA TRP A 37 19.52 19.50 14.92
C TRP A 37 20.14 20.41 15.99
N LEU A 38 21.13 21.23 15.61
CA LEU A 38 22.12 21.76 16.55
C LEU A 38 21.89 23.16 17.10
N ASP A 39 20.92 23.91 16.57
CA ASP A 39 20.49 25.18 17.14
C ASP A 39 18.97 25.26 16.97
N GLY A 40 18.27 25.93 17.89
CA GLY A 40 16.85 26.31 17.77
C GLY A 40 16.50 27.14 16.53
N ARG A 41 17.37 27.22 15.52
CA ARG A 41 17.06 27.64 14.14
C ARG A 41 16.13 26.68 13.40
N ALA A 42 15.82 25.51 13.98
CA ALA A 42 14.59 24.83 13.61
C ALA A 42 13.40 25.79 13.78
N GLU A 43 13.32 26.59 14.85
CA GLU A 43 12.19 27.49 15.13
C GLU A 43 12.12 28.72 14.20
N SER A 44 13.24 29.20 13.69
CA SER A 44 13.23 30.29 12.70
C SER A 44 12.94 29.81 11.28
N ALA A 45 13.19 28.53 10.97
CA ALA A 45 12.62 27.87 9.79
C ALA A 45 11.13 27.54 10.00
N ILE A 46 10.72 27.18 11.24
CA ILE A 46 9.32 26.95 11.64
C ILE A 46 8.49 28.24 11.51
N ASN A 47 8.99 29.42 11.90
CA ASN A 47 8.24 30.67 11.71
C ASN A 47 8.17 31.16 10.26
N GLY A 48 9.09 30.71 9.39
CA GLY A 48 9.03 30.95 7.95
C GLY A 48 8.06 30.00 7.24
N ASP A 49 8.01 28.74 7.67
CA ASP A 49 7.20 27.66 7.07
C ASP A 49 5.80 27.47 7.72
N GLU A 50 5.56 27.96 8.94
CA GLU A 50 4.21 27.95 9.56
C GLU A 50 3.24 28.90 8.86
N ARG A 51 3.73 29.86 8.06
CA ARG A 51 2.88 30.65 7.15
C ARG A 51 2.46 29.91 5.87
N ILE A 52 2.98 28.70 5.61
CA ILE A 52 2.66 27.93 4.40
C ILE A 52 1.50 26.94 4.61
N VAL A 53 0.99 26.78 5.84
CA VAL A 53 -0.32 26.14 6.08
C VAL A 53 -1.38 27.22 6.25
N ALA A 54 -1.46 28.14 5.27
CA ALA A 54 -2.67 28.93 5.10
C ALA A 54 -3.85 27.96 4.86
N PRO A 55 -5.06 28.23 5.39
CA PRO A 55 -6.24 27.48 5.01
C PRO A 55 -6.37 27.53 3.49
N ARG A 56 -6.24 26.36 2.88
CA ARG A 56 -6.30 26.14 1.43
C ARG A 56 -7.49 26.92 0.89
N ASP A 57 -7.25 27.89 0.03
CA ASP A 57 -8.32 28.56 -0.71
C ASP A 57 -9.09 27.46 -1.47
N PRO A 58 -10.36 27.16 -1.10
CA PRO A 58 -11.12 26.05 -1.67
C PRO A 58 -11.35 26.22 -3.18
N ALA A 59 -11.04 27.39 -3.73
CA ALA A 59 -11.14 27.72 -5.15
C ALA A 59 -9.94 27.26 -6.00
N SER A 60 -8.78 26.94 -5.40
CA SER A 60 -7.61 26.47 -6.18
C SER A 60 -7.70 24.96 -6.42
N ARG A 61 -8.34 24.54 -7.52
CA ARG A 61 -8.24 23.15 -7.98
C ARG A 61 -6.76 22.81 -8.16
N PRO A 62 -6.23 21.77 -7.49
CA PRO A 62 -4.90 21.28 -7.83
C PRO A 62 -4.89 20.94 -9.33
N PRO A 63 -3.77 21.19 -10.04
CA PRO A 63 -3.68 20.91 -11.46
C PRO A 63 -4.15 19.47 -11.75
N GLU A 64 -5.06 19.31 -12.71
CA GLU A 64 -5.57 18.00 -13.11
C GLU A 64 -4.40 17.13 -13.57
N LEU A 65 -4.14 16.07 -12.80
CA LEU A 65 -3.11 15.10 -13.14
C LEU A 65 -3.63 14.25 -14.31
N PRO A 66 -2.84 14.05 -15.38
CA PRO A 66 -3.28 13.21 -16.48
C PRO A 66 -3.52 11.77 -15.98
N PRO A 67 -4.56 11.08 -16.47
CA PRO A 67 -4.89 9.71 -16.07
C PRO A 67 -3.71 8.79 -16.38
N ALA A 68 -3.15 8.19 -15.33
CA ALA A 68 -1.89 7.48 -15.46
C ALA A 68 -2.10 6.03 -15.91
N SER A 69 -3.08 5.34 -15.33
CA SER A 69 -3.38 3.94 -15.66
C SER A 69 -4.24 3.77 -16.91
N PHE A 70 -4.06 2.65 -17.59
CA PHE A 70 -4.86 2.22 -18.74
C PHE A 70 -6.34 2.16 -18.37
N GLN A 71 -6.64 1.67 -17.17
CA GLN A 71 -7.96 1.60 -16.60
C GLN A 71 -8.58 3.00 -16.42
N SER A 72 -7.82 3.94 -15.88
CA SER A 72 -8.30 5.32 -15.70
C SER A 72 -8.58 5.98 -17.05
N ARG A 73 -7.69 5.79 -18.04
CA ARG A 73 -7.90 6.30 -19.41
C ARG A 73 -9.13 5.71 -20.09
N LEU A 74 -9.37 4.41 -19.94
CA LEU A 74 -10.53 3.76 -20.53
C LEU A 74 -11.84 4.28 -19.92
N ALA A 75 -11.91 4.41 -18.59
CA ALA A 75 -13.07 4.97 -17.92
C ALA A 75 -13.29 6.46 -18.27
N ALA A 76 -12.21 7.22 -18.48
CA ALA A 76 -12.28 8.63 -18.86
C ALA A 76 -12.86 8.87 -20.27
N MET A 77 -12.98 7.84 -21.12
CA MET A 77 -13.69 7.94 -22.40
C MET A 77 -15.18 8.22 -22.23
N VAL A 78 -15.75 7.92 -21.05
CA VAL A 78 -17.16 8.16 -20.71
C VAL A 78 -17.24 9.00 -19.43
N PRO A 79 -16.90 10.30 -19.49
CA PRO A 79 -16.73 11.15 -18.29
C PRO A 79 -18.04 11.39 -17.51
N SER A 80 -19.19 11.17 -18.13
CA SER A 80 -20.51 11.28 -17.48
C SER A 80 -20.79 10.15 -16.49
N VAL A 81 -20.03 9.06 -16.52
CA VAL A 81 -20.27 7.85 -15.73
C VAL A 81 -19.15 7.67 -14.71
N SER A 82 -19.50 7.30 -13.47
CA SER A 82 -18.49 6.98 -12.46
C SER A 82 -17.70 5.74 -12.89
N TYR A 83 -16.38 5.71 -12.62
CA TYR A 83 -15.54 4.55 -12.97
C TYR A 83 -16.06 3.24 -12.36
N TRP A 84 -16.68 3.29 -11.18
CA TRP A 84 -17.35 2.14 -10.57
C TRP A 84 -18.48 1.61 -11.45
N THR A 85 -19.39 2.50 -11.85
CA THR A 85 -20.52 2.16 -12.72
C THR A 85 -20.02 1.68 -14.09
N PHE A 86 -18.99 2.31 -14.64
CA PHE A 86 -18.38 1.92 -15.91
C PHE A 86 -17.85 0.49 -15.88
N TYR A 87 -17.00 0.15 -14.91
CA TYR A 87 -16.42 -1.20 -14.81
C TYR A 87 -17.44 -2.26 -14.41
N PHE A 88 -18.44 -1.89 -13.60
CA PHE A 88 -19.53 -2.79 -13.26
C PHE A 88 -20.37 -3.12 -14.51
N ALA A 89 -20.79 -2.10 -15.26
CA ALA A 89 -21.55 -2.27 -16.49
C ALA A 89 -20.77 -3.07 -17.54
N LEU A 90 -19.48 -2.77 -17.74
CA LEU A 90 -18.61 -3.51 -18.64
C LEU A 90 -18.55 -5.00 -18.24
N SER A 91 -18.36 -5.28 -16.95
CA SER A 91 -18.25 -6.66 -16.46
C SER A 91 -19.55 -7.43 -16.54
N MET A 92 -20.67 -6.78 -16.22
CA MET A 92 -21.99 -7.37 -16.36
C MET A 92 -22.36 -7.57 -17.83
N LEU A 93 -21.92 -6.70 -18.76
CA LEU A 93 -22.15 -6.88 -20.19
C LEU A 93 -21.43 -8.13 -20.71
N PHE A 94 -20.18 -8.36 -20.30
CA PHE A 94 -19.47 -9.61 -20.61
C PHE A 94 -20.21 -10.84 -20.05
N TYR A 95 -20.66 -10.77 -18.79
CA TYR A 95 -21.45 -11.84 -18.17
C TYR A 95 -22.78 -12.08 -18.90
N ILE A 96 -23.53 -11.05 -19.23
CA ILE A 96 -24.82 -11.16 -19.93
C ILE A 96 -24.60 -11.75 -21.32
N ALA A 97 -23.57 -11.33 -22.05
CA ALA A 97 -23.26 -11.86 -23.38
C ALA A 97 -22.98 -13.37 -23.33
N ILE A 98 -22.11 -13.82 -22.42
CA ILE A 98 -21.82 -15.26 -22.27
C ILE A 98 -23.03 -16.01 -21.71
N SER A 99 -23.80 -15.40 -20.81
CA SER A 99 -24.98 -16.00 -20.20
C SER A 99 -26.10 -16.21 -21.21
N LEU A 100 -26.33 -15.26 -22.12
CA LEU A 100 -27.27 -15.45 -23.23
C LEU A 100 -26.83 -16.60 -24.13
N HIS A 101 -25.54 -16.64 -24.51
CA HIS A 101 -25.01 -17.74 -25.32
C HIS A 101 -25.20 -19.11 -24.65
N TRP A 102 -24.92 -19.22 -23.35
CA TRP A 102 -25.04 -20.47 -22.60
C TRP A 102 -26.47 -20.86 -22.28
N THR A 103 -27.35 -19.91 -21.97
CA THR A 103 -28.74 -20.19 -21.56
C THR A 103 -29.53 -20.84 -22.69
N PHE A 104 -29.29 -20.38 -23.91
CA PHE A 104 -29.91 -20.92 -25.14
C PHE A 104 -29.02 -21.94 -25.85
N GLY A 105 -27.81 -22.18 -25.34
CA GLY A 105 -26.87 -23.16 -25.86
C GLY A 105 -27.07 -24.55 -25.27
N PRO A 106 -26.35 -25.56 -25.80
CA PRO A 106 -26.39 -26.94 -25.31
C PRO A 106 -25.49 -27.19 -24.08
N GLU A 107 -24.78 -26.18 -23.60
CA GLU A 107 -23.79 -26.30 -22.53
C GLU A 107 -24.44 -26.32 -21.13
N ASP A 108 -23.73 -26.89 -20.15
CA ASP A 108 -24.22 -26.96 -18.77
C ASP A 108 -24.31 -25.56 -18.13
N ARG A 109 -25.43 -25.30 -17.48
CA ARG A 109 -25.74 -24.04 -16.81
C ARG A 109 -25.00 -23.88 -15.48
N ILE A 110 -24.41 -24.95 -14.92
CA ILE A 110 -23.63 -24.87 -13.69
C ILE A 110 -22.47 -23.86 -13.79
N PHE A 111 -21.89 -23.69 -14.99
CA PHE A 111 -20.81 -22.74 -15.24
C PHE A 111 -21.23 -21.26 -15.18
N MET A 112 -22.54 -20.95 -15.24
CA MET A 112 -23.03 -19.56 -15.14
C MET A 112 -22.62 -18.90 -13.83
N VAL A 113 -22.63 -19.66 -12.74
CA VAL A 113 -22.22 -19.13 -11.44
C VAL A 113 -20.74 -18.75 -11.46
N SER A 114 -19.89 -19.55 -12.11
CA SER A 114 -18.47 -19.21 -12.29
C SER A 114 -18.27 -17.95 -13.10
N PHE A 115 -18.99 -17.80 -14.22
CA PHE A 115 -18.89 -16.60 -15.06
C PHE A 115 -19.39 -15.35 -14.33
N PHE A 116 -20.39 -15.48 -13.46
CA PHE A 116 -20.80 -14.36 -12.63
C PHE A 116 -19.69 -13.92 -11.67
N PHE A 117 -19.07 -14.86 -10.94
CA PHE A 117 -17.98 -14.54 -10.01
C PHE A 117 -16.71 -14.04 -10.72
N ASN A 118 -16.38 -14.59 -11.89
CA ASN A 118 -15.27 -14.07 -12.71
C ASN A 118 -15.54 -12.64 -13.21
N ALA A 119 -16.80 -12.31 -13.53
CA ALA A 119 -17.18 -10.95 -13.89
C ALA A 119 -17.06 -9.99 -12.70
N LEU A 120 -17.46 -10.41 -11.50
CA LEU A 120 -17.23 -9.63 -10.27
C LEU A 120 -15.73 -9.44 -10.02
N GLN A 121 -14.92 -10.48 -10.19
CA GLN A 121 -13.48 -10.40 -10.04
C GLN A 121 -12.86 -9.41 -11.05
N MET A 122 -13.30 -9.43 -12.32
CA MET A 122 -12.88 -8.48 -13.34
C MET A 122 -13.23 -7.04 -12.93
N PHE A 123 -14.45 -6.82 -12.44
CA PHE A 123 -14.90 -5.54 -11.92
C PHE A 123 -14.00 -5.02 -10.79
N PHE A 124 -13.76 -5.82 -9.76
CA PHE A 124 -12.91 -5.42 -8.63
C PHE A 124 -11.45 -5.19 -9.04
N SER A 125 -10.92 -5.99 -9.98
CA SER A 125 -9.56 -5.83 -10.49
C SER A 125 -9.39 -4.53 -11.27
N ALA A 126 -10.33 -4.18 -12.14
CA ALA A 126 -10.24 -2.99 -12.97
C ALA A 126 -10.61 -1.70 -12.19
N ALA A 127 -11.71 -1.72 -11.45
CA ALA A 127 -12.13 -0.58 -10.62
C ALA A 127 -11.16 -0.32 -9.47
N GLY A 128 -10.56 -1.38 -8.90
CA GLY A 128 -9.57 -1.29 -7.83
C GLY A 128 -8.34 -0.47 -8.23
N ILE A 129 -7.85 -0.62 -9.46
CA ILE A 129 -6.69 0.15 -9.96
C ILE A 129 -7.01 1.64 -10.03
N VAL A 130 -8.17 2.01 -10.57
CA VAL A 130 -8.59 3.43 -10.63
C VAL A 130 -8.80 3.98 -9.22
N TRP A 131 -9.33 3.15 -8.31
CA TRP A 131 -9.46 3.52 -6.92
C TRP A 131 -8.10 3.72 -6.23
N PHE A 132 -7.08 2.90 -6.53
CA PHE A 132 -5.71 3.10 -6.02
C PHE A 132 -5.07 4.38 -6.55
N GLU A 133 -5.32 4.74 -7.81
CA GLU A 133 -4.85 6.02 -8.37
C GLU A 133 -5.38 7.19 -7.53
N LYS A 134 -6.69 7.21 -7.27
CA LYS A 134 -7.33 8.21 -6.42
C LYS A 134 -6.91 8.14 -4.96
N LEU A 135 -6.53 6.96 -4.47
CA LEU A 135 -5.99 6.79 -3.13
C LEU A 135 -4.59 7.42 -3.02
N LEU A 136 -3.74 7.18 -4.01
CA LEU A 136 -2.41 7.79 -4.08
C LEU A 136 -2.52 9.31 -4.25
N ASP A 137 -3.48 9.80 -5.03
CA ASP A 137 -3.76 11.24 -5.17
C ASP A 137 -4.12 11.88 -3.82
N ARG A 138 -4.86 11.18 -2.95
CA ARG A 138 -5.15 11.65 -1.59
C ARG A 138 -3.92 11.63 -0.70
N PHE A 139 -3.07 10.61 -0.83
CA PHE A 139 -1.82 10.51 -0.08
C PHE A 139 -0.83 11.65 -0.38
N ARG A 140 -0.92 12.28 -1.55
CA ARG A 140 -0.09 13.42 -1.97
C ARG A 140 0.04 14.50 -0.89
N ALA A 141 -1.06 14.83 -0.20
CA ALA A 141 -1.07 15.86 0.84
C ALA A 141 -0.33 15.45 2.12
N GLU A 142 -0.22 14.15 2.38
CA GLU A 142 0.40 13.60 3.60
C GLU A 142 1.92 13.43 3.47
N ILE A 143 2.45 13.33 2.24
CA ILE A 143 3.89 13.17 1.99
C ILE A 143 4.73 14.24 2.71
N PRO A 144 4.48 15.56 2.58
CA PRO A 144 5.28 16.57 3.27
C PRO A 144 5.13 16.50 4.79
N VAL A 145 3.95 16.14 5.31
CA VAL A 145 3.70 16.00 6.75
C VAL A 145 4.54 14.86 7.34
N ILE A 146 4.57 13.72 6.63
CA ILE A 146 5.28 12.52 7.09
C ILE A 146 6.79 12.67 6.90
N THR A 147 7.26 13.29 5.82
CA THR A 147 8.70 13.38 5.50
C THR A 147 9.36 14.65 6.03
N GLY A 148 8.58 15.69 6.33
CA GLY A 148 9.09 17.03 6.64
C GLY A 148 9.83 17.69 5.47
N TRP A 149 9.56 17.28 4.23
CA TRP A 149 10.11 17.90 3.03
C TRP A 149 9.34 19.17 2.65
N SER A 150 9.97 20.02 1.84
CA SER A 150 9.28 21.13 1.19
C SER A 150 8.17 20.61 0.27
N VAL A 151 7.17 21.45 0.01
CA VAL A 151 6.03 21.13 -0.86
C VAL A 151 6.52 20.76 -2.26
N GLU A 152 7.47 21.51 -2.80
CA GLU A 152 8.07 21.29 -4.13
C GLU A 152 8.75 19.92 -4.23
N ARG A 153 9.60 19.58 -3.26
CA ARG A 153 10.30 18.28 -3.25
C ARG A 153 9.31 17.11 -3.10
N SER A 154 8.28 17.30 -2.30
CA SER A 154 7.23 16.30 -2.09
C SER A 154 6.41 16.07 -3.36
N GLU A 155 6.14 17.14 -4.10
CA GLU A 155 5.43 17.10 -5.39
C GLU A 155 6.25 16.37 -6.45
N ASP A 156 7.53 16.70 -6.60
CA ASP A 156 8.41 16.04 -7.57
C ASP A 156 8.54 14.54 -7.28
N TYR A 157 8.71 14.19 -6.00
CA TYR A 157 8.73 12.80 -5.56
C TYR A 157 7.41 12.09 -5.89
N TYR A 158 6.29 12.73 -5.60
CA TYR A 158 4.95 12.21 -5.87
C TYR A 158 4.74 11.94 -7.37
N LEU A 159 4.99 12.93 -8.23
CA LEU A 159 4.78 12.82 -9.67
C LEU A 159 5.64 11.71 -10.29
N LYS A 160 6.92 11.63 -9.89
CA LYS A 160 7.83 10.57 -10.33
C LYS A 160 7.33 9.19 -9.93
N ASN A 161 6.87 9.03 -8.69
CA ASN A 161 6.36 7.75 -8.20
C ASN A 161 5.02 7.37 -8.82
N ARG A 162 4.10 8.32 -8.98
CA ARG A 162 2.81 8.11 -9.66
C ARG A 162 3.03 7.62 -11.10
N ALA A 163 3.92 8.27 -11.85
CA ALA A 163 4.26 7.85 -13.20
C ALA A 163 4.86 6.44 -13.24
N ARG A 164 5.72 6.09 -12.27
CA ARG A 164 6.33 4.76 -12.16
C ARG A 164 5.32 3.67 -11.81
N VAL A 165 4.46 3.91 -10.81
CA VAL A 165 3.46 2.94 -10.35
C VAL A 165 2.40 2.69 -11.41
N PHE A 166 1.91 3.75 -12.05
CA PHE A 166 0.82 3.65 -13.02
C PHE A 166 1.28 3.63 -14.50
N SER A 167 2.57 3.34 -14.75
CA SER A 167 3.05 3.12 -16.12
C SER A 167 2.44 1.86 -16.73
N ASN A 168 2.04 1.96 -18.00
CA ASN A 168 1.15 0.99 -18.65
C ASN A 168 1.88 -0.13 -19.37
N GLU A 169 3.13 0.10 -19.78
CA GLU A 169 3.89 -0.82 -20.62
C GLU A 169 3.99 -2.22 -19.98
N VAL A 170 4.41 -2.28 -18.72
CA VAL A 170 4.62 -3.55 -18.01
C VAL A 170 3.30 -4.27 -17.69
N PRO A 171 2.27 -3.63 -17.09
CA PRO A 171 1.01 -4.31 -16.80
C PRO A 171 0.29 -4.84 -18.05
N LEU A 172 0.33 -4.09 -19.17
CA LEU A 172 -0.28 -4.54 -20.42
C LEU A 172 0.49 -5.72 -21.03
N ALA A 173 1.82 -5.64 -21.10
CA ALA A 173 2.64 -6.73 -21.65
C ALA A 173 2.50 -8.01 -20.83
N VAL A 174 2.62 -7.92 -19.50
CA VAL A 174 2.46 -9.07 -18.60
C VAL A 174 1.03 -9.62 -18.65
N GLY A 175 0.02 -8.74 -18.70
CA GLY A 175 -1.38 -9.14 -18.87
C GLY A 175 -1.58 -9.97 -20.13
N LEU A 176 -1.12 -9.49 -21.27
CA LEU A 176 -1.21 -10.20 -22.56
C LEU A 176 -0.47 -11.53 -22.54
N ILE A 177 0.74 -11.58 -21.99
CA ILE A 177 1.54 -12.81 -21.89
C ILE A 177 0.82 -13.86 -21.04
N ILE A 178 0.42 -13.50 -19.81
CA ILE A 178 -0.23 -14.43 -18.89
C ILE A 178 -1.54 -14.97 -19.49
N CYS A 179 -2.34 -14.12 -20.12
CA CYS A 179 -3.60 -14.55 -20.74
C CYS A 179 -3.37 -15.48 -21.92
N THR A 180 -2.40 -15.15 -22.78
CA THR A 180 -2.08 -15.99 -23.93
C THR A 180 -1.60 -17.37 -23.48
N VAL A 181 -0.71 -17.41 -22.47
CA VAL A 181 -0.23 -18.67 -21.89
C VAL A 181 -1.36 -19.45 -21.23
N ALA A 182 -2.25 -18.78 -20.49
CA ALA A 182 -3.38 -19.43 -19.82
C ALA A 182 -4.38 -20.02 -20.83
N VAL A 183 -4.78 -19.24 -21.85
CA VAL A 183 -5.69 -19.70 -22.92
C VAL A 183 -5.10 -20.88 -23.71
N ILE A 184 -3.79 -20.85 -23.99
CA ILE A 184 -3.10 -21.99 -24.62
C ILE A 184 -3.06 -23.18 -23.66
N GLY A 185 -2.78 -22.96 -22.38
CA GLY A 185 -2.76 -24.00 -21.34
C GLY A 185 -4.12 -24.68 -21.17
N ASP A 186 -5.20 -23.91 -21.09
CA ASP A 186 -6.57 -24.43 -20.97
C ASP A 186 -6.98 -25.20 -22.23
N SER A 187 -6.63 -24.69 -23.42
CA SER A 187 -6.98 -25.35 -24.69
C SER A 187 -6.16 -26.59 -25.00
N GLN A 188 -4.89 -26.67 -24.59
CA GLN A 188 -3.97 -27.75 -25.00
C GLN A 188 -3.61 -28.73 -23.88
N VAL A 189 -3.59 -28.30 -22.61
CA VAL A 189 -3.04 -29.08 -21.49
C VAL A 189 -4.11 -29.55 -20.53
N ILE A 190 -4.99 -28.65 -20.08
CA ILE A 190 -6.00 -28.96 -19.06
C ILE A 190 -7.23 -29.62 -19.69
N GLY A 191 -7.58 -29.19 -20.91
CA GLY A 191 -8.79 -29.60 -21.58
C GLY A 191 -10.02 -28.84 -21.06
N MET A 192 -10.96 -28.58 -21.96
CA MET A 192 -12.17 -27.83 -21.64
C MET A 192 -13.39 -28.76 -21.59
N PRO A 193 -14.26 -28.66 -20.56
CA PRO A 193 -15.41 -29.55 -20.39
C PRO A 193 -16.60 -29.25 -21.32
N PHE A 194 -16.40 -28.43 -22.37
CA PHE A 194 -17.49 -27.95 -23.22
C PHE A 194 -17.78 -28.88 -24.39
N ALA A 195 -19.07 -29.09 -24.64
CA ALA A 195 -19.58 -30.01 -25.64
C ALA A 195 -19.40 -29.48 -27.07
N THR A 196 -19.48 -28.16 -27.25
CA THR A 196 -19.42 -27.52 -28.57
C THR A 196 -18.18 -26.65 -28.75
N ASP A 197 -17.71 -26.54 -29.99
CA ASP A 197 -16.60 -25.63 -30.33
C ASP A 197 -16.98 -24.16 -30.13
N ALA A 198 -18.26 -23.82 -30.32
CA ALA A 198 -18.77 -22.47 -30.02
C ALA A 198 -18.64 -22.14 -28.53
N GLY A 199 -19.03 -23.07 -27.64
CA GLY A 199 -18.83 -22.92 -26.20
C GLY A 199 -17.36 -22.78 -25.83
N ARG A 200 -16.48 -23.61 -26.40
CA ARG A 200 -15.03 -23.50 -26.20
C ARG A 200 -14.48 -22.13 -26.57
N ILE A 201 -14.81 -21.63 -27.77
CA ILE A 201 -14.35 -20.31 -28.23
C ILE A 201 -14.90 -19.21 -27.32
N ALA A 202 -16.18 -19.26 -26.97
CA ALA A 202 -16.81 -18.28 -26.10
C ALA A 202 -16.15 -18.25 -24.70
N TYR A 203 -15.84 -19.42 -24.12
CA TYR A 203 -15.08 -19.51 -22.87
C TYR A 203 -13.68 -18.91 -23.00
N LEU A 204 -12.92 -19.27 -24.03
CA LEU A 204 -11.55 -18.78 -24.21
C LEU A 204 -11.49 -17.26 -24.39
N VAL A 205 -12.45 -16.68 -25.13
CA VAL A 205 -12.57 -15.22 -25.26
C VAL A 205 -12.89 -14.57 -23.91
N TYR A 206 -13.85 -15.15 -23.18
CA TYR A 206 -14.23 -14.66 -21.87
C TYR A 206 -13.08 -14.73 -20.86
N GLU A 207 -12.39 -15.87 -20.80
CA GLU A 207 -11.23 -16.12 -19.95
C GLU A 207 -10.08 -15.19 -20.30
N PHE A 208 -9.79 -14.98 -21.59
CA PHE A 208 -8.77 -14.03 -22.03
C PHE A 208 -9.04 -12.62 -21.48
N CYS A 209 -10.26 -12.12 -21.66
CA CYS A 209 -10.65 -10.80 -21.17
C CYS A 209 -10.50 -10.72 -19.64
N PHE A 210 -11.05 -11.68 -18.93
CA PHE A 210 -11.04 -11.74 -17.48
C PHE A 210 -9.62 -11.82 -16.88
N LEU A 211 -8.79 -12.72 -17.40
CA LEU A 211 -7.41 -12.90 -16.94
C LEU A 211 -6.57 -11.67 -17.25
N PHE A 212 -6.88 -10.93 -18.32
CA PHE A 212 -6.09 -9.77 -18.72
C PHE A 212 -6.20 -8.67 -17.67
N TRP A 213 -7.43 -8.40 -17.21
CA TRP A 213 -7.66 -7.44 -16.13
C TRP A 213 -7.04 -7.90 -14.81
N SER A 214 -7.17 -9.19 -14.48
CA SER A 214 -6.63 -9.75 -13.24
C SER A 214 -5.10 -9.72 -13.21
N ALA A 215 -4.44 -10.17 -14.29
CA ALA A 215 -2.99 -10.18 -14.43
C ALA A 215 -2.40 -8.76 -14.45
N SER A 216 -3.06 -7.83 -15.17
CA SER A 216 -2.68 -6.42 -15.14
C SER A 216 -2.76 -5.85 -13.72
N ALA A 217 -3.83 -6.17 -12.97
CA ALA A 217 -3.99 -5.73 -11.59
C ALA A 217 -2.88 -6.22 -10.67
N ILE A 218 -2.46 -7.49 -10.79
CA ILE A 218 -1.36 -8.05 -9.99
C ILE A 218 -0.08 -7.23 -10.15
N VAL A 219 0.25 -6.81 -11.37
CA VAL A 219 1.44 -5.97 -11.61
C VAL A 219 1.30 -4.61 -10.92
N TYR A 220 0.12 -3.98 -10.99
CA TYR A 220 -0.12 -2.72 -10.26
C TYR A 220 -0.03 -2.90 -8.75
N PHE A 221 -0.55 -4.00 -8.19
CA PHE A 221 -0.39 -4.34 -6.78
C PHE A 221 1.08 -4.44 -6.39
N ILE A 222 1.89 -5.18 -7.15
CA ILE A 222 3.33 -5.32 -6.89
C ILE A 222 4.02 -3.95 -6.94
N LYS A 223 3.76 -3.13 -7.96
CA LYS A 223 4.32 -1.78 -8.07
C LYS A 223 3.92 -0.88 -6.89
N PHE A 224 2.66 -0.98 -6.45
CA PHE A 224 2.17 -0.23 -5.30
C PHE A 224 2.82 -0.69 -3.99
N ALA A 225 2.96 -1.99 -3.77
CA ALA A 225 3.69 -2.56 -2.64
C ALA A 225 5.16 -2.08 -2.61
N MET A 226 5.84 -2.08 -3.76
CA MET A 226 7.20 -1.57 -3.88
C MET A 226 7.28 -0.08 -3.53
N PHE A 227 6.34 0.74 -4.01
CA PHE A 227 6.27 2.15 -3.66
C PHE A 227 6.15 2.35 -2.14
N ILE A 228 5.25 1.64 -1.47
CA ILE A 228 5.05 1.78 -0.01
C ILE A 228 6.29 1.31 0.76
N ARG A 229 6.93 0.23 0.29
CA ARG A 229 8.19 -0.27 0.87
C ARG A 229 9.30 0.77 0.81
N GLU A 230 9.51 1.35 -0.36
CA GLU A 230 10.52 2.39 -0.59
C GLU A 230 10.18 3.68 0.17
N PHE A 231 8.89 4.03 0.27
CA PHE A 231 8.45 5.13 1.11
C PHE A 231 8.82 4.90 2.58
N GLY A 232 8.72 3.66 3.06
CA GLY A 232 9.16 3.26 4.40
C GLY A 232 10.67 3.37 4.65
N ASP A 233 11.50 3.48 3.62
CA ASP A 233 12.95 3.67 3.74
C ASP A 233 13.35 5.16 3.81
N LEU A 234 12.41 6.09 3.65
CA LEU A 234 12.66 7.52 3.80
C LEU A 234 12.86 7.90 5.28
N GLU A 235 13.48 9.06 5.51
CA GLU A 235 13.53 9.68 6.84
C GLU A 235 12.13 10.17 7.24
N LEU A 236 11.33 9.30 7.85
CA LEU A 236 9.98 9.61 8.30
C LEU A 236 10.03 10.37 9.64
N ARG A 237 9.33 11.51 9.71
CA ARG A 237 9.01 12.21 10.96
C ARG A 237 7.82 11.52 11.63
N ILE A 238 8.12 10.54 12.46
CA ILE A 238 7.10 9.79 13.19
C ILE A 238 6.72 10.53 14.46
N LEU A 239 5.60 11.24 14.42
CA LEU A 239 4.98 11.81 15.62
C LEU A 239 4.13 10.73 16.29
N ILE A 240 4.70 10.04 17.28
CA ILE A 240 4.05 8.94 18.00
C ILE A 240 2.82 9.41 18.79
N ILE A 241 2.83 10.68 19.23
CA ILE A 241 1.75 11.32 19.98
C ILE A 241 0.88 12.13 19.01
N GLN A 242 0.39 11.51 17.94
CA GLN A 242 -0.60 12.13 17.07
C GLN A 242 -1.87 11.29 17.00
N GLU A 243 -2.98 12.01 16.84
CA GLU A 243 -4.36 11.54 16.77
C GLU A 243 -4.57 10.42 15.73
N GLU A 244 -5.74 9.79 15.81
CA GLU A 244 -6.21 8.68 14.97
C GLU A 244 -6.11 8.91 13.44
N GLU A 245 -5.93 10.17 13.02
CA GLU A 245 -5.81 10.62 11.63
C GLU A 245 -4.38 10.94 11.17
N SER A 246 -3.34 10.67 11.97
CA SER A 246 -1.95 10.86 11.53
C SER A 246 -1.64 10.16 10.19
N GLY A 247 -0.84 10.82 9.34
CA GLY A 247 -0.51 10.34 7.99
C GLY A 247 0.04 8.90 7.94
N ILE A 248 0.71 8.44 9.01
CA ILE A 248 1.22 7.07 9.13
C ILE A 248 0.09 6.05 9.36
N ARG A 249 -0.92 6.38 10.17
CA ARG A 249 -2.11 5.53 10.31
C ARG A 249 -2.94 5.53 9.02
N MET A 250 -2.97 6.63 8.28
CA MET A 250 -3.58 6.69 6.96
C MET A 250 -2.90 5.70 5.98
N LEU A 251 -1.57 5.63 6.02
CA LEU A 251 -0.79 4.67 5.22
C LEU A 251 -1.12 3.21 5.54
N GLY A 252 -1.30 2.88 6.82
CA GLY A 252 -1.77 1.55 7.22
C GLY A 252 -3.20 1.24 6.79
N LYS A 253 -4.12 2.22 6.88
CA LYS A 253 -5.48 2.11 6.32
C LYS A 253 -5.42 1.86 4.80
N PHE A 254 -4.50 2.51 4.08
CA PHE A 254 -4.33 2.33 2.64
C PHE A 254 -3.89 0.92 2.28
N ILE A 255 -2.88 0.38 2.95
CA ILE A 255 -2.42 -1.00 2.71
C ILE A 255 -3.54 -1.99 3.00
N LEU A 256 -4.26 -1.82 4.11
CA LEU A 256 -5.38 -2.69 4.45
C LEU A 256 -6.48 -2.66 3.38
N GLN A 257 -6.85 -1.47 2.90
CA GLN A 257 -7.84 -1.32 1.84
C GLN A 257 -7.35 -1.92 0.52
N THR A 258 -6.09 -1.68 0.11
CA THR A 258 -5.55 -2.29 -1.12
C THR A 258 -5.51 -3.81 -1.02
N THR A 259 -5.17 -4.36 0.14
CA THR A 259 -5.17 -5.81 0.35
C THR A 259 -6.59 -6.39 0.28
N LEU A 260 -7.60 -5.68 0.83
CA LEU A 260 -9.00 -6.08 0.69
C LEU A 260 -9.41 -6.19 -0.79
N PHE A 261 -8.98 -5.24 -1.63
CA PHE A 261 -9.22 -5.27 -3.07
C PHE A 261 -8.48 -6.40 -3.80
N ALA A 262 -7.45 -7.01 -3.21
CA ALA A 262 -6.80 -8.20 -3.74
C ALA A 262 -7.47 -9.50 -3.23
N VAL A 263 -7.97 -9.49 -1.99
CA VAL A 263 -8.65 -10.62 -1.34
C VAL A 263 -10.03 -10.87 -1.95
N ILE A 264 -10.80 -9.83 -2.30
CA ILE A 264 -12.13 -10.01 -2.91
C ILE A 264 -12.05 -10.80 -4.23
N PRO A 265 -11.23 -10.38 -5.23
CA PRO A 265 -10.90 -11.19 -6.40
C PRO A 265 -10.54 -12.64 -6.12
N TYR A 266 -9.70 -12.86 -5.11
CA TYR A 266 -9.26 -14.20 -4.70
C TYR A 266 -10.42 -15.08 -4.24
N ILE A 267 -11.27 -14.55 -3.35
CA ILE A 267 -12.46 -15.25 -2.88
C ILE A 267 -13.41 -15.53 -4.05
N CYS A 268 -13.68 -14.54 -4.89
CA CYS A 268 -14.51 -14.72 -6.09
C CYS A 268 -13.98 -15.86 -6.97
N SER A 269 -12.67 -15.91 -7.21
CA SER A 269 -12.05 -16.94 -8.05
C SER A 269 -12.20 -18.35 -7.46
N ILE A 270 -11.97 -18.50 -6.15
CA ILE A 270 -12.11 -19.79 -5.47
C ILE A 270 -13.57 -20.24 -5.45
N THR A 271 -14.49 -19.33 -5.12
CA THR A 271 -15.93 -19.61 -5.13
C THR A 271 -16.43 -19.96 -6.54
N ALA A 272 -15.96 -19.26 -7.57
CA ALA A 272 -16.27 -19.56 -8.97
C ALA A 272 -15.92 -21.00 -9.33
N ARG A 273 -14.75 -21.49 -8.87
CA ARG A 273 -14.28 -22.84 -9.17
C ARG A 273 -14.99 -23.90 -8.32
N HIS A 274 -15.22 -23.65 -7.02
CA HIS A 274 -15.93 -24.60 -6.15
C HIS A 274 -17.38 -24.82 -6.57
N ILE A 275 -18.13 -23.75 -6.87
CA ILE A 275 -19.56 -23.87 -7.21
C ILE A 275 -19.73 -24.27 -8.68
N GLY A 276 -18.80 -23.88 -9.55
CA GLY A 276 -18.86 -24.11 -10.99
C GLY A 276 -18.64 -25.53 -11.48
N GLY A 277 -18.48 -26.50 -10.57
CA GLY A 277 -18.19 -27.89 -10.95
C GLY A 277 -16.85 -28.09 -11.65
N TRP A 278 -15.90 -27.17 -11.50
CA TRP A 278 -14.58 -27.28 -12.12
C TRP A 278 -13.74 -28.35 -11.41
N ASN A 279 -13.02 -29.18 -12.18
CA ASN A 279 -12.04 -30.10 -11.62
C ASN A 279 -10.85 -29.31 -11.07
N PHE A 280 -10.66 -29.33 -9.74
CA PHE A 280 -9.46 -28.79 -9.11
C PHE A 280 -8.26 -29.68 -9.44
N SER A 281 -7.60 -29.38 -10.55
CA SER A 281 -6.33 -30.02 -10.88
C SER A 281 -5.29 -29.69 -9.81
N SER A 282 -4.30 -30.56 -9.65
CA SER A 282 -3.23 -30.34 -8.67
C SER A 282 -2.51 -29.01 -8.88
N LEU A 283 -2.38 -28.60 -10.14
CA LEU A 283 -1.77 -27.35 -10.56
C LEU A 283 -2.59 -26.13 -10.12
N LEU A 284 -3.92 -26.21 -10.26
CA LEU A 284 -4.81 -25.11 -9.88
C LEU A 284 -4.82 -24.89 -8.35
N SER A 285 -4.85 -25.97 -7.57
CA SER A 285 -4.72 -25.87 -6.10
C SER A 285 -3.40 -25.22 -5.68
N LEU A 286 -2.29 -25.60 -6.34
CA LEU A 286 -0.99 -24.99 -6.09
C LEU A 286 -1.00 -23.50 -6.44
N TRP A 287 -1.59 -23.13 -7.57
CA TRP A 287 -1.70 -21.74 -8.01
C TRP A 287 -2.45 -20.87 -7.00
N PHE A 288 -3.63 -21.31 -6.54
CA PHE A 288 -4.38 -20.58 -5.51
C PHE A 288 -3.65 -20.55 -4.16
N GLY A 289 -2.99 -21.64 -3.77
CA GLY A 289 -2.18 -21.68 -2.55
C GLY A 289 -1.03 -20.67 -2.59
N LEU A 290 -0.27 -20.62 -3.69
CA LEU A 290 0.79 -19.64 -3.90
C LEU A 290 0.27 -18.21 -3.94
N PHE A 291 -0.89 -17.99 -4.55
CA PHE A 291 -1.53 -16.67 -4.56
C PHE A 291 -1.95 -16.24 -3.15
N GLY A 292 -2.57 -17.13 -2.36
CA GLY A 292 -2.91 -16.87 -0.96
C GLY A 292 -1.69 -16.53 -0.11
N ILE A 293 -0.58 -17.29 -0.24
CA ILE A 293 0.70 -16.96 0.43
C ILE A 293 1.23 -15.60 -0.02
N SER A 294 1.12 -15.28 -1.31
CA SER A 294 1.55 -13.99 -1.85
C SER A 294 0.74 -12.83 -1.27
N LEU A 295 -0.57 -13.00 -1.02
CA LEU A 295 -1.41 -12.01 -0.35
C LEU A 295 -0.98 -11.80 1.12
N LEU A 296 -0.63 -12.87 1.84
CA LEU A 296 -0.08 -12.76 3.19
C LEU A 296 1.24 -11.98 3.20
N PHE A 297 2.12 -12.25 2.24
CA PHE A 297 3.37 -11.51 2.10
C PHE A 297 3.11 -10.05 1.74
N TYR A 298 2.17 -9.77 0.83
CA TYR A 298 1.76 -8.42 0.44
C TYR A 298 1.26 -7.60 1.63
N LEU A 299 0.60 -8.22 2.61
CA LEU A 299 0.11 -7.52 3.79
C LEU A 299 1.26 -6.96 4.65
N PHE A 300 2.31 -7.75 4.91
CA PHE A 300 3.36 -7.40 5.87
C PHE A 300 4.64 -6.84 5.24
N TRP A 301 4.97 -7.24 4.02
CA TRP A 301 6.26 -6.87 3.42
C TRP A 301 6.43 -5.38 3.10
N PRO A 302 5.43 -4.68 2.52
CA PRO A 302 5.56 -3.26 2.17
C PRO A 302 5.70 -2.35 3.39
N ILE A 303 5.06 -2.73 4.49
CA ILE A 303 4.95 -1.93 5.71
C ILE A 303 6.02 -2.25 6.76
N TYR A 304 6.79 -3.32 6.56
CA TYR A 304 7.80 -3.76 7.53
C TYR A 304 8.84 -2.68 7.85
N ASN A 305 9.22 -1.86 6.86
CA ASN A 305 10.15 -0.75 7.05
C ASN A 305 9.56 0.35 7.93
N ILE A 306 8.29 0.71 7.70
CA ILE A 306 7.56 1.68 8.52
C ILE A 306 7.41 1.17 9.95
N HIS A 307 7.06 -0.11 10.12
CA HIS A 307 6.97 -0.73 11.44
C HIS A 307 8.30 -0.67 12.20
N ARG A 308 9.43 -1.00 11.56
CA ARG A 308 10.76 -0.83 12.16
C ARG A 308 11.06 0.61 12.53
N ALA A 309 10.69 1.57 11.68
CA ALA A 309 10.87 2.98 11.98
C ALA A 309 10.04 3.41 13.21
N MET A 310 8.78 2.94 13.31
CA MET A 310 7.92 3.17 14.47
C MET A 310 8.46 2.57 15.77
N ILE A 311 9.02 1.35 15.72
CA ILE A 311 9.66 0.73 16.89
C ILE A 311 10.85 1.58 17.37
N ARG A 312 11.74 1.97 16.46
CA ARG A 312 12.92 2.79 16.82
C ARG A 312 12.53 4.11 17.45
N GLU A 313 11.51 4.77 16.91
CA GLU A 313 11.04 6.04 17.46
C GLU A 313 10.36 5.83 18.82
N LYS A 314 9.62 4.74 19.01
CA LYS A 314 8.99 4.38 20.30
C LYS A 314 10.06 4.17 21.37
N ASP A 315 11.07 3.37 21.06
CA ASP A 315 12.19 3.10 21.97
C ASP A 315 12.96 4.38 22.29
N ARG A 316 13.17 5.26 21.31
CA ARG A 316 13.81 6.57 21.50
C ARG A 316 13.03 7.43 22.49
N LYS A 317 11.71 7.58 22.30
CA LYS A 317 10.85 8.38 23.19
C LYS A 317 10.75 7.77 24.59
N LEU A 318 10.65 6.45 24.70
CA LEU A 318 10.66 5.75 25.98
C LEU A 318 11.98 5.99 26.73
N ASN A 319 13.12 5.90 26.05
CA ASN A 319 14.43 6.16 26.65
C ASN A 319 14.58 7.60 27.14
N LEU A 320 14.08 8.59 26.38
CA LEU A 320 14.07 9.99 26.80
C LEU A 320 13.21 10.21 28.05
N VAL A 321 12.00 9.64 28.06
CA VAL A 321 11.10 9.71 29.22
C VAL A 321 11.72 9.01 30.43
N SER A 322 12.34 7.84 30.25
CA SER A 322 13.04 7.12 31.33
C SER A 322 14.25 7.89 31.85
N TYR A 323 15.03 8.52 30.98
CA TYR A 323 16.15 9.37 31.38
C TYR A 323 15.67 10.56 32.21
N GLU A 324 14.63 11.27 31.75
CA GLU A 324 14.08 12.43 32.47
C GLU A 324 13.45 12.02 33.80
N LEU A 325 12.72 10.91 33.83
CA LEU A 325 12.15 10.32 35.04
C LEU A 325 13.25 9.99 36.07
N ASN A 326 14.30 9.29 35.66
CA ASN A 326 15.44 8.96 36.52
C ASN A 326 16.14 10.23 37.03
N SER A 327 16.30 11.24 36.18
CA SER A 327 16.92 12.52 36.54
C SER A 327 16.12 13.31 37.58
N LEU A 328 14.79 13.17 37.59
CA LEU A 328 13.91 13.79 38.58
C LEU A 328 13.89 12.98 39.89
N LEU A 329 13.90 11.66 39.81
CA LEU A 329 13.90 10.76 40.98
C LEU A 329 15.25 10.76 41.72
N SER A 330 16.37 11.03 41.04
CA SER A 330 17.69 11.12 41.65
C SER A 330 17.92 12.41 42.45
N ARG A 331 16.96 13.35 42.47
CA ARG A 331 17.09 14.61 43.21
C ARG A 331 16.83 14.38 44.71
N PRO A 332 17.62 14.99 45.61
CA PRO A 332 17.54 14.73 47.06
C PRO A 332 16.26 15.25 47.73
N ARG A 333 15.48 16.13 47.07
CA ARG A 333 14.14 16.54 47.51
C ARG A 333 13.21 16.61 46.30
N LEU A 334 12.06 15.93 46.39
CA LEU A 334 10.97 16.06 45.42
C LEU A 334 10.01 17.17 45.87
N ASP A 335 10.16 18.36 45.29
CA ASP A 335 9.16 19.41 45.41
C ASP A 335 7.84 19.01 44.74
N LYS A 336 6.70 19.61 45.15
CA LYS A 336 5.36 19.31 44.61
C LYS A 336 5.29 19.39 43.08
N GLU A 337 5.99 20.33 42.47
CA GLU A 337 6.06 20.49 41.02
C GLU A 337 6.76 19.30 40.34
N ASN A 338 7.83 18.78 40.93
CA ASN A 338 8.52 17.59 40.44
C ASN A 338 7.66 16.34 40.56
N ILE A 339 6.81 16.24 41.60
CA ILE A 339 5.85 15.13 41.75
C ILE A 339 4.82 15.13 40.61
N HIS A 340 4.27 16.31 40.27
CA HIS A 340 3.35 16.44 39.13
C HIS A 340 4.05 16.05 37.81
N LYS A 341 5.28 16.51 37.59
CA LYS A 341 6.05 16.17 36.39
C LYS A 341 6.34 14.68 36.29
N VAL A 342 6.72 14.02 37.39
CA VAL A 342 6.93 12.57 37.46
C VAL A 342 5.64 11.82 37.12
N ARG A 343 4.49 12.23 37.67
CA ARG A 343 3.20 11.64 37.33
C ARG A 343 2.90 11.74 35.83
N ASN A 344 3.05 12.93 35.25
CA ASN A 344 2.82 13.14 33.82
C ASN A 344 3.76 12.29 32.96
N LEU A 345 5.04 12.16 33.33
CA LEU A 345 5.99 11.31 32.62
C LEU A 345 5.65 9.82 32.73
N LEU A 346 5.13 9.35 33.88
CA LEU A 346 4.63 7.99 34.04
C LEU A 346 3.39 7.74 33.20
N GLU A 347 2.46 8.69 33.13
CA GLU A 347 1.27 8.63 32.27
C GLU A 347 1.68 8.57 30.79
N ILE A 348 2.60 9.44 30.34
CA ILE A 348 3.16 9.41 28.98
C ILE A 348 3.86 8.07 28.70
N ARG A 349 4.63 7.53 29.65
CA ARG A 349 5.31 6.24 29.49
C ARG A 349 4.32 5.10 29.29
N ASN A 350 3.28 5.03 30.11
CA ASN A 350 2.24 4.01 30.01
C ASN A 350 1.53 4.11 28.65
N TYR A 351 1.15 5.33 28.25
CA TYR A 351 0.57 5.59 26.95
C TYR A 351 1.48 5.14 25.80
N LEU A 352 2.77 5.51 25.81
CA LEU A 352 3.75 5.09 24.81
C LEU A 352 3.89 3.55 24.73
N HIS A 353 3.82 2.85 25.87
CA HIS A 353 3.85 1.38 25.89
C HIS A 353 2.63 0.76 25.22
N GLU A 354 1.44 1.32 25.44
CA GLU A 354 0.17 0.82 24.87
C GLU A 354 0.01 1.10 23.37
N ILE A 355 0.71 2.10 22.83
CA ILE A 355 0.65 2.40 21.39
C ILE A 355 1.16 1.21 20.57
N ASN A 356 0.29 0.73 19.67
CA ASN A 356 0.61 -0.25 18.65
C ASN A 356 1.64 0.34 17.66
N THR A 357 2.74 -0.38 17.44
CA THR A 357 3.80 -0.01 16.51
C THR A 357 3.50 -0.42 15.06
N TRP A 358 2.40 -1.14 14.83
CA TRP A 358 1.91 -1.38 13.49
C TRP A 358 1.00 -0.23 13.02
N PRO A 359 1.11 0.20 11.75
CA PRO A 359 0.32 1.32 11.24
C PRO A 359 -1.17 0.99 11.02
N PHE A 360 -1.61 -0.24 11.32
CA PHE A 360 -2.99 -0.70 11.17
C PHE A 360 -3.53 -1.30 12.46
N ASP A 361 -4.85 -1.41 12.49
CA ASP A 361 -5.60 -2.09 13.53
C ASP A 361 -5.48 -3.62 13.37
N MET A 362 -4.96 -4.28 14.41
CA MET A 362 -4.74 -5.73 14.42
C MET A 362 -6.04 -6.52 14.29
N SER A 363 -7.17 -5.98 14.78
CA SER A 363 -8.47 -6.64 14.65
C SER A 363 -8.86 -6.85 13.17
N LYS A 364 -8.60 -5.83 12.34
CA LYS A 364 -8.88 -5.87 10.90
C LYS A 364 -7.92 -6.81 10.17
N VAL A 365 -6.67 -6.89 10.62
CA VAL A 365 -5.71 -7.85 10.07
C VAL A 365 -6.12 -9.28 10.36
N VAL A 366 -6.61 -9.59 11.56
CA VAL A 366 -7.13 -10.94 11.86
C VAL A 366 -8.29 -11.29 10.92
N GLY A 367 -9.21 -10.36 10.67
CA GLY A 367 -10.30 -10.56 9.71
C GLY A 367 -9.83 -10.76 8.26
N LEU A 368 -8.74 -10.09 7.85
CA LEU A 368 -8.16 -10.25 6.52
C LEU A 368 -7.39 -11.57 6.39
N LEU A 369 -6.67 -11.97 7.43
CA LEU A 369 -5.97 -13.25 7.50
C LEU A 369 -6.96 -14.41 7.41
N SER A 370 -8.08 -14.35 8.15
CA SER A 370 -9.12 -15.38 8.05
C SER A 370 -9.74 -15.44 6.66
N ALA A 371 -9.95 -14.29 6.01
CA ALA A 371 -10.45 -14.21 4.63
C ALA A 371 -9.51 -14.83 3.58
N ILE A 372 -8.20 -14.98 3.88
CA ILE A 372 -7.23 -15.66 3.01
C ILE A 372 -7.12 -17.15 3.41
N ILE A 373 -6.99 -17.43 4.71
CA ILE A 373 -6.74 -18.78 5.23
C ILE A 373 -7.95 -19.69 5.02
N ILE A 374 -9.19 -19.20 5.21
CA ILE A 374 -10.39 -20.03 5.07
C ILE A 374 -10.53 -20.57 3.63
N PRO A 375 -10.45 -19.76 2.56
CA PRO A 375 -10.45 -20.28 1.19
C PRO A 375 -9.26 -21.19 0.88
N MET A 376 -8.07 -20.91 1.41
CA MET A 376 -6.92 -21.83 1.24
C MET A 376 -7.22 -23.20 1.87
N ALA A 377 -7.76 -23.22 3.09
CA ALA A 377 -8.14 -24.43 3.78
C ALA A 377 -9.26 -25.18 3.05
N SER A 378 -10.24 -24.48 2.47
CA SER A 378 -11.32 -25.13 1.70
C SER A 378 -10.78 -25.90 0.50
N ILE A 379 -9.78 -25.36 -0.21
CA ILE A 379 -9.12 -26.05 -1.33
C ILE A 379 -8.42 -27.32 -0.84
N LEU A 380 -7.71 -27.25 0.30
CA LEU A 380 -7.02 -28.41 0.87
C LEU A 380 -8.01 -29.51 1.30
N VAL A 381 -9.13 -29.13 1.91
CA VAL A 381 -10.20 -30.06 2.31
C VAL A 381 -10.86 -30.71 1.09
N ASP A 382 -11.24 -29.92 0.08
CA ASP A 382 -11.84 -30.45 -1.16
C ASP A 382 -10.91 -31.45 -1.85
N ARG A 383 -9.61 -31.15 -1.87
CA ARG A 383 -8.59 -32.06 -2.40
C ARG A 383 -8.43 -33.33 -1.57
N ALA A 384 -8.43 -33.22 -0.24
CA ALA A 384 -8.32 -34.38 0.64
C ALA A 384 -9.54 -35.32 0.50
N LEU A 385 -10.74 -34.76 0.32
CA LEU A 385 -11.97 -35.52 0.10
C LEU A 385 -11.99 -36.21 -1.27
N LYS A 386 -11.49 -35.53 -2.33
CA LYS A 386 -11.47 -36.08 -3.70
C LYS A 386 -10.29 -37.01 -3.98
N GLY A 387 -9.15 -36.81 -3.34
CA GLY A 387 -7.94 -37.63 -3.50
C GLY A 387 -7.89 -38.89 -2.64
N GLY A 388 -8.94 -39.15 -1.85
CA GLY A 388 -9.17 -40.43 -1.16
C GLY A 388 -10.00 -41.45 -1.97
N GLN A 389 -10.38 -41.08 -3.21
CA GLN A 389 -10.86 -41.96 -4.27
C GLN A 389 -9.81 -42.01 -5.37
#